data_AF-A0AAJ1RPY1-F1
#
_entry.id   AF-A0AAJ1RPY1-F1
#
_cell.length_a   1.000
_cell.length_b   1.000
_cell.length_c   1.000
_cell.angle_alpha   90.00
_cell.angle_beta   90.00
_cell.angle_gamma   90.00
#
_symmetry.space_group_name_H-M   'P 1'
#
loop_
_entity.id
_entity.type
_entity.pdbx_description
1 polymer ?
#
loop_
_entity_poly.entity_id
_entity_poly.type
_entity_poly.pdbx_seq_one_letter_code
_entity_poly.pdbx_strand_id
1 'polypeptide(L)'
;MGHFALGTFGVCQYFWHIDLCLVFGSTEFLGAIGAFYSLGVMSGTIGINYSHEMMHQKTAVERWMADVLLAMVLYSHFRSEHLLVHHRYVGTPRDPVTARYNESFYRFFPRVLKQCFFLL
;
A
#
# COMPACT_ATOMS: atom_id res chain seq x y z
N MET A 1 2.57 13.91 21.69
CA MET A 1 3.17 12.66 22.21
C MET A 1 3.10 11.63 21.09
N GLY A 2 4.15 11.14 20.47
CA GLY A 2 5.59 11.38 20.53
C GLY A 2 6.14 10.71 19.27
N HIS A 3 6.94 11.45 18.53
CA HIS A 3 7.59 11.03 17.29
C HIS A 3 8.63 9.95 17.58
N PHE A 4 8.26 8.66 17.70
CA PHE A 4 9.27 7.58 17.83
C PHE A 4 8.85 6.19 17.33
N ALA A 5 7.62 5.99 16.83
CA ALA A 5 7.18 4.66 16.38
C ALA A 5 7.35 4.41 14.86
N LEU A 6 7.25 5.45 14.02
CA LEU A 6 7.16 5.25 12.55
C LEU A 6 8.47 4.83 11.88
N GLY A 7 9.63 5.14 12.47
CA GLY A 7 10.94 4.73 11.93
C GLY A 7 11.28 3.27 12.20
N THR A 8 10.74 2.70 13.28
CA THR A 8 11.07 1.34 13.72
C THR A 8 10.23 0.28 12.99
N PHE A 9 8.98 0.59 12.61
CA PHE A 9 8.12 -0.37 11.89
C PHE A 9 8.57 -0.63 10.44
N GLY A 10 9.05 0.39 9.72
CA GLY A 10 9.51 0.24 8.33
C GLY A 10 10.78 -0.61 8.19
N VAL A 11 11.72 -0.48 9.13
CA VAL A 11 12.90 -1.33 9.21
C VAL A 11 12.50 -2.73 9.69
N CYS A 12 11.59 -2.84 10.66
CA CYS A 12 11.12 -4.13 11.17
C CYS A 12 10.40 -4.99 10.11
N GLN A 13 9.79 -4.43 9.06
CA GLN A 13 9.15 -5.22 7.99
C GLN A 13 10.12 -5.82 6.98
N TYR A 14 11.17 -5.09 6.59
CA TYR A 14 12.24 -5.66 5.77
C TYR A 14 13.02 -6.72 6.56
N PHE A 15 13.22 -6.50 7.86
CA PHE A 15 13.73 -7.51 8.77
C PHE A 15 12.76 -8.71 8.88
N TRP A 16 11.44 -8.51 9.06
CA TRP A 16 10.46 -9.63 9.11
C TRP A 16 10.37 -10.44 7.81
N HIS A 17 10.57 -9.82 6.64
CA HIS A 17 10.53 -10.50 5.33
C HIS A 17 11.82 -11.25 4.99
N ILE A 18 12.98 -10.82 5.51
CA ILE A 18 14.26 -11.54 5.42
C ILE A 18 14.39 -12.59 6.55
N ASP A 19 13.89 -12.28 7.74
CA ASP A 19 13.94 -13.15 8.92
C ASP A 19 13.03 -14.38 8.75
N LEU A 20 11.94 -14.28 7.98
CA LEU A 20 11.16 -15.47 7.61
C LEU A 20 11.98 -16.45 6.77
N CYS A 21 12.90 -15.97 5.92
CA CYS A 21 13.85 -16.80 5.17
C CYS A 21 15.01 -17.33 6.05
N LEU A 22 15.29 -16.69 7.20
CA LEU A 22 16.30 -17.14 8.18
C LEU A 22 15.72 -18.11 9.22
N VAL A 23 14.43 -18.02 9.54
CA VAL A 23 13.71 -18.90 10.49
C VAL A 23 13.38 -20.27 9.86
N PHE A 24 13.11 -20.32 8.56
CA PHE A 24 12.89 -21.56 7.81
C PHE A 24 14.12 -21.86 6.95
N GLY A 25 15.10 -22.55 7.55
CA GLY A 25 16.38 -22.87 6.94
C GLY A 25 16.29 -23.35 5.49
N SER A 26 17.11 -22.73 4.63
CA SER A 26 17.35 -23.08 3.22
C SER A 26 16.11 -23.16 2.31
N THR A 27 15.50 -22.03 1.97
CA THR A 27 14.74 -21.97 0.72
C THR A 27 15.71 -21.86 -0.45
N GLU A 28 15.76 -22.89 -1.30
CA GLU A 28 16.27 -22.82 -2.67
C GLU A 28 15.78 -21.52 -3.34
N PHE A 29 16.55 -20.91 -4.25
CA PHE A 29 16.23 -19.63 -4.91
C PHE A 29 14.77 -19.56 -5.43
N LEU A 30 14.25 -20.68 -5.95
CA LEU A 30 12.88 -20.79 -6.43
C LEU A 30 11.83 -20.70 -5.31
N GLY A 31 12.12 -21.25 -4.14
CA GLY A 31 11.27 -21.14 -2.95
C GLY A 31 11.19 -19.70 -2.43
N ALA A 32 12.30 -18.95 -2.46
CA ALA A 32 12.32 -17.55 -2.11
C ALA A 32 11.48 -16.69 -3.08
N ILE A 33 11.57 -16.96 -4.39
CA ILE A 33 10.71 -16.31 -5.40
C ILE A 33 9.23 -16.62 -5.14
N GLY A 34 8.90 -17.89 -4.88
CA GLY A 34 7.53 -18.31 -4.56
C GLY A 34 6.98 -17.59 -3.32
N ALA A 35 7.77 -17.53 -2.25
CA ALA A 35 7.39 -16.84 -1.02
C ALA A 35 7.20 -15.33 -1.24
N PHE A 36 8.12 -14.67 -1.96
CA PHE A 36 7.99 -13.26 -2.31
C PHE A 36 6.71 -12.97 -3.10
N TYR A 37 6.42 -13.80 -4.12
CA TYR A 37 5.21 -13.68 -4.91
C TYR A 37 3.94 -13.90 -4.09
N SER A 38 3.88 -14.96 -3.28
CA SER A 38 2.74 -15.24 -2.41
C SER A 38 2.48 -14.12 -1.41
N LEU A 39 3.52 -13.57 -0.78
CA LEU A 39 3.40 -12.44 0.14
C LEU A 39 2.91 -11.19 -0.57
N GLY A 40 3.43 -10.88 -1.77
CA GLY A 40 2.98 -9.76 -2.58
C GLY A 40 1.51 -9.87 -2.99
N VAL A 41 1.07 -11.07 -3.40
CA VAL A 41 -0.33 -11.32 -3.73
C VAL A 41 -1.22 -11.20 -2.50
N MET A 42 -0.86 -11.80 -1.37
CA MET A 42 -1.66 -11.73 -0.14
C MET A 42 -1.78 -10.30 0.38
N SER A 43 -0.67 -9.57 0.46
CA SER A 43 -0.65 -8.20 0.96
C SER A 43 -1.44 -7.24 0.07
N GLY A 44 -1.37 -7.40 -1.25
CA GLY A 44 -2.15 -6.60 -2.20
C GLY A 44 -3.63 -6.97 -2.22
N THR A 45 -3.96 -8.25 -2.43
CA THR A 45 -5.35 -8.70 -2.63
C THR A 45 -6.18 -8.71 -1.35
N ILE A 46 -5.56 -8.93 -0.20
CA ILE A 46 -6.25 -8.99 1.09
C ILE A 46 -5.94 -7.73 1.89
N GLY A 47 -4.65 -7.46 2.15
CA GLY A 47 -4.23 -6.36 3.04
C GLY A 47 -4.76 -5.00 2.59
N ILE A 48 -4.47 -4.60 1.35
CA ILE A 48 -4.91 -3.29 0.82
C ILE A 48 -6.44 -3.22 0.74
N ASN A 49 -7.11 -4.27 0.24
CA ASN A 49 -8.56 -4.28 0.11
C ASN A 49 -9.29 -4.15 1.45
N TYR A 50 -8.88 -4.89 2.47
CA TYR A 50 -9.48 -4.74 3.80
C TYR A 50 -9.15 -3.37 4.40
N SER A 51 -7.94 -2.86 4.21
CA SER A 51 -7.59 -1.51 4.67
C SER A 51 -8.43 -0.42 3.99
N HIS A 52 -8.77 -0.60 2.71
CA HIS A 52 -9.64 0.28 1.95
C HIS A 52 -11.02 0.36 2.59
N GLU A 53 -11.64 -0.78 2.90
CA GLU A 53 -12.97 -0.74 3.51
C GLU A 53 -12.95 -0.22 4.95
N MET A 54 -11.91 -0.56 5.71
CA MET A 54 -11.78 -0.15 7.10
C MET A 54 -11.51 1.35 7.27
N MET A 55 -10.78 2.00 6.35
CA MET A 55 -10.53 3.45 6.44
C MET A 55 -11.79 4.29 6.24
N HIS A 56 -12.81 3.73 5.56
CA HIS A 56 -14.13 4.37 5.36
C HIS A 56 -15.06 4.21 6.56
N GLN A 57 -14.77 3.28 7.48
CA GLN A 57 -15.64 3.03 8.62
C GLN A 57 -15.68 4.21 9.58
N LYS A 58 -16.69 4.25 10.46
CA LYS A 58 -16.87 5.35 11.42
C LYS A 58 -16.05 5.18 12.70
N THR A 59 -15.80 3.94 13.12
CA THR A 59 -15.14 3.70 14.40
C THR A 59 -13.64 3.99 14.31
N ALA A 60 -13.07 4.49 15.42
CA ALA A 60 -11.65 4.78 15.49
C ALA A 60 -10.78 3.51 15.43
N VAL A 61 -11.30 2.39 15.95
CA VAL A 61 -10.57 1.10 15.96
C VAL A 61 -10.41 0.56 14.56
N GLU A 62 -11.46 0.57 13.74
CA GLU A 62 -11.39 0.12 12.34
C GLU A 62 -10.43 0.98 11.52
N ARG A 63 -10.49 2.31 11.68
CA ARG A 63 -9.56 3.22 11.00
C ARG A 63 -8.10 3.00 11.43
N TRP A 64 -7.88 2.73 12.71
CA TRP A 64 -6.54 2.41 13.21
C TRP A 64 -6.03 1.07 12.65
N MET A 65 -6.89 0.05 12.54
CA MET A 65 -6.54 -1.20 11.87
C MET A 65 -6.22 -1.00 10.39
N ALA A 66 -6.93 -0.10 9.69
CA ALA A 66 -6.59 0.29 8.32
C ALA A 66 -5.19 0.89 8.22
N ASP A 67 -4.84 1.81 9.14
CA ASP A 67 -3.51 2.44 9.19
C ASP A 67 -2.40 1.39 9.44
N VAL A 68 -2.65 0.42 10.33
CA VAL A 68 -1.72 -0.69 10.58
C VAL A 68 -1.54 -1.56 9.33
N LEU A 69 -2.63 -1.97 8.67
CA LEU A 69 -2.53 -2.78 7.45
C LEU A 69 -1.81 -2.04 6.32
N LEU A 70 -2.06 -0.75 6.14
CA LEU A 70 -1.35 0.04 5.13
C LEU A 70 0.12 0.26 5.47
N ALA A 71 0.45 0.41 6.75
CA ALA A 71 1.84 0.45 7.20
C ALA A 71 2.54 -0.88 6.91
N MET A 72 1.85 -2.02 7.06
CA MET A 72 2.37 -3.36 6.77
C MET A 72 2.63 -3.64 5.28
N VAL A 73 2.19 -2.77 4.38
CA VAL A 73 2.49 -2.87 2.95
C VAL A 73 3.30 -1.68 2.45
N LEU A 74 3.85 -0.89 3.40
CA LEU A 74 4.64 0.32 3.14
C LEU A 74 3.91 1.35 2.25
N TYR A 75 2.58 1.41 2.34
CA TYR A 75 1.73 2.24 1.48
C TYR A 75 0.73 3.10 2.27
N SER A 76 1.14 3.65 3.43
CA SER A 76 0.28 4.46 4.30
C SER A 76 -0.29 5.73 3.66
N HIS A 77 0.42 6.35 2.72
CA HIS A 77 -0.03 7.57 2.05
C HIS A 77 -1.28 7.35 1.18
N PHE A 78 -1.57 6.10 0.82
CA PHE A 78 -2.80 5.71 0.13
C PHE A 78 -4.05 6.23 0.84
N ARG A 79 -4.08 6.21 2.18
CA ARG A 79 -5.26 6.68 2.92
C ARG A 79 -5.56 8.16 2.66
N SER A 80 -4.55 9.01 2.69
CA SER A 80 -4.72 10.45 2.45
C SER A 80 -5.09 10.73 1.01
N GLU A 81 -4.38 10.11 0.05
CA GLU A 81 -4.69 10.25 -1.38
C GLU A 81 -6.12 9.78 -1.66
N HIS A 82 -6.50 8.61 -1.17
CA HIS A 82 -7.79 8.01 -1.43
C HIS A 82 -8.95 8.82 -0.83
N LEU A 83 -8.85 9.22 0.45
CA LEU A 83 -9.94 9.94 1.14
C LEU A 83 -10.02 11.42 0.78
N LEU A 84 -8.88 12.11 0.68
CA LEU A 84 -8.85 13.58 0.54
C LEU A 84 -8.80 14.03 -0.92
N VAL A 85 -8.29 13.18 -1.82
CA VAL A 85 -8.15 13.51 -3.25
C VAL A 85 -9.12 12.67 -4.08
N HIS A 86 -8.94 11.35 -4.14
CA HIS A 86 -9.70 10.50 -5.04
C HIS A 86 -11.21 10.57 -4.79
N HIS A 87 -11.70 10.26 -3.59
CA HIS A 87 -13.14 10.35 -3.30
C HIS A 87 -13.74 11.74 -3.50
N ARG A 88 -12.93 12.80 -3.35
CA ARG A 88 -13.37 14.18 -3.51
C ARG A 88 -13.40 14.62 -4.99
N TYR A 89 -12.48 14.12 -5.80
CA TYR A 89 -12.24 14.61 -7.16
C TYR A 89 -12.32 13.53 -8.25
N VAL A 90 -12.78 12.32 -7.91
CA VAL A 90 -12.94 11.19 -8.84
C VAL A 90 -13.72 11.63 -10.09
N GLY A 91 -13.22 11.24 -11.26
CA GLY A 91 -13.80 11.64 -12.54
C GLY A 91 -13.43 13.06 -13.01
N THR A 92 -12.60 13.80 -12.25
CA THR A 92 -12.13 15.13 -12.64
C THR A 92 -10.62 15.16 -12.89
N PRO A 93 -10.10 16.16 -13.64
CA PRO A 93 -8.65 16.30 -13.84
C PRO A 93 -7.83 16.57 -12.58
N ARG A 94 -8.47 16.85 -11.44
CA ARG A 94 -7.80 17.08 -10.15
C ARG A 94 -7.46 15.77 -9.43
N ASP A 95 -8.04 14.66 -9.84
CA ASP A 95 -7.69 13.34 -9.34
C ASP A 95 -6.59 12.71 -10.21
N PRO A 96 -5.37 12.49 -9.68
CA PRO A 96 -4.28 11.89 -10.45
C PRO A 96 -4.62 10.49 -10.96
N VAL A 97 -5.38 9.69 -10.20
CA VAL A 97 -5.72 8.30 -10.56
C VAL A 97 -6.93 8.17 -11.47
N THR A 98 -7.62 9.27 -11.78
CA THR A 98 -8.68 9.25 -12.79
C THR A 98 -8.08 9.05 -14.19
N ALA A 99 -8.54 8.03 -14.90
CA ALA A 99 -8.20 7.81 -16.30
C ALA A 99 -8.87 8.86 -17.18
N ARG A 100 -8.11 9.45 -18.12
CA ARG A 100 -8.65 10.45 -19.05
C ARG A 100 -9.41 9.75 -20.17
N TYR A 101 -10.34 10.47 -20.80
CA TYR A 101 -11.07 9.95 -21.95
C TYR A 101 -10.09 9.51 -23.05
N ASN A 102 -10.27 8.28 -23.54
CA ASN A 102 -9.41 7.64 -24.54
C ASN A 102 -7.93 7.47 -24.13
N GLU A 103 -7.65 7.39 -22.83
CA GLU A 103 -6.32 7.09 -22.31
C GLU A 103 -6.10 5.59 -22.20
N SER A 104 -5.11 5.06 -22.93
CA SER A 104 -4.72 3.66 -22.82
C SER A 104 -3.94 3.40 -21.53
N PHE A 105 -3.97 2.16 -21.04
CA PHE A 105 -3.23 1.73 -19.85
C PHE A 105 -1.74 2.14 -19.90
N TYR A 106 -1.08 1.97 -21.04
CA TYR A 106 0.34 2.29 -21.22
C TYR A 106 0.65 3.80 -21.12
N ARG A 107 -0.33 4.67 -21.36
CA ARG A 107 -0.19 6.13 -21.15
C ARG A 107 -0.59 6.51 -19.73
N PHE A 108 -1.62 5.87 -19.20
CA PHE A 108 -2.12 6.07 -17.84
C PHE A 108 -1.06 5.72 -16.78
N PHE A 109 -0.48 4.51 -16.85
CA PHE A 109 0.39 3.98 -15.80
C PHE A 109 1.61 4.87 -15.48
N PRO A 110 2.47 5.27 -16.46
CA PRO A 110 3.61 6.13 -16.15
C PRO A 110 3.18 7.54 -15.70
N ARG A 111 2.03 8.04 -16.17
CA ARG A 111 1.49 9.34 -15.72
C ARG A 111 1.09 9.28 -14.24
N VAL A 112 0.32 8.26 -13.85
CA VAL A 112 -0.16 8.07 -12.49
C VAL A 112 1.01 7.87 -11.54
N LEU A 113 1.97 6.99 -11.86
CA LEU A 113 3.16 6.78 -11.04
C LEU A 113 3.89 8.10 -10.75
N LYS A 114 4.07 8.93 -11.78
CA LYS A 114 4.70 10.24 -11.64
C LYS A 114 3.85 11.15 -10.75
N GLN A 115 2.55 11.24 -10.99
CA GLN A 115 1.67 12.18 -10.29
C GLN A 115 1.46 11.79 -8.82
N CYS A 116 1.24 10.52 -8.50
CA CYS A 116 1.12 10.02 -7.13
C CYS A 116 2.42 10.19 -6.35
N PHE A 117 3.59 10.01 -7.00
CA PHE A 117 4.89 10.24 -6.36
C PHE A 117 5.13 11.72 -6.00
N PHE A 118 4.70 12.67 -6.85
CA PHE A 118 4.89 14.11 -6.60
C PHE A 118 3.75 14.76 -5.78
N LEU A 119 2.68 14.03 -5.50
CA LEU A 119 1.62 14.44 -4.57
C LEU A 119 1.96 14.10 -3.10
N LEU A 120 3.16 13.54 -2.86
CA LEU A 120 3.82 13.39 -1.56
C LEU A 120 4.52 14.68 -1.11
#